data_AF-A0A0M1J0I1-F1
#
_entry.id   AF-A0A0M1J0I1-F1
#
_cell.length_a   1.000
_cell.length_b   1.000
_cell.length_c   1.000
_cell.angle_alpha   90.00
_cell.angle_beta   90.00
_cell.angle_gamma   90.00
#
_symmetry.space_group_name_H-M   'P 1'
#
loop_
_entity.id
_entity.type
_entity.pdbx_description
1 polymer ?
#
loop_
_entity_poly.entity_id
_entity_poly.type
_entity_poly.pdbx_seq_one_letter_code
_entity_poly.pdbx_strand_id
1 'polypeptide(L)'
;MYKLFEKYKNGDSEALGKIIAYFVPIILKEASKWKISCYEYEDLVQHGYLSVIRAVNMFKGEESKFIPYCIKTIKTNYKALLKGEIKHHREIPFENILDKSNEYLFTIEDEIIAYENIKELYKALDKLTPEEREVIDSFYIKNNTLKEIANSKNKSYNSVRYIKNKAIKKLQNMLEWHS
;
A
#
# COMPACT_ATOMS: atom_id res chain seq x y z
N MET A 1 6.25 -10.99 -11.50
CA MET A 1 5.77 -10.92 -10.10
C MET A 1 6.01 -12.22 -9.37
N TYR A 2 5.41 -13.34 -9.78
CA TYR A 2 5.59 -14.61 -9.06
C TYR A 2 7.04 -15.10 -9.00
N LYS A 3 7.83 -14.91 -10.07
CA LYS A 3 9.29 -15.14 -10.02
C LYS A 3 10.03 -14.37 -8.90
N LEU A 4 9.58 -13.15 -8.57
CA LEU A 4 10.14 -12.39 -7.45
C LEU A 4 9.72 -13.03 -6.11
N PHE A 5 8.47 -13.49 -6.01
CA PHE A 5 8.00 -14.22 -4.84
C PHE A 5 8.83 -15.50 -4.61
N GLU A 6 9.11 -16.28 -5.66
CA GLU A 6 9.96 -17.47 -5.55
C GLU A 6 11.38 -17.14 -5.11
N LYS A 7 11.98 -16.09 -5.69
CA LYS A 7 13.30 -15.59 -5.25
C LYS A 7 13.31 -15.24 -3.76
N TYR A 8 12.31 -14.49 -3.31
CA TYR A 8 12.17 -14.14 -1.90
C TYR A 8 12.04 -15.37 -1.01
N LYS A 9 11.24 -16.36 -1.42
CA LYS A 9 11.13 -17.65 -0.69
C LYS A 9 12.43 -18.44 -0.65
N ASN A 10 13.34 -18.20 -1.59
CA ASN A 10 14.68 -18.78 -1.63
C ASN A 10 15.73 -17.91 -0.90
N GLY A 11 15.32 -16.88 -0.16
CA GLY A 11 16.19 -16.04 0.67
C GLY A 11 16.64 -14.71 0.05
N ASP A 12 16.22 -14.42 -1.18
CA ASP A 12 16.51 -13.13 -1.83
C ASP A 12 15.64 -12.02 -1.22
N SER A 13 16.17 -11.34 -0.22
CA SER A 13 15.46 -10.27 0.49
C SER A 13 15.20 -9.05 -0.41
N GLU A 14 16.00 -8.83 -1.46
CA GLU A 14 15.76 -7.74 -2.42
C GLU A 14 14.47 -7.94 -3.22
N ALA A 15 14.11 -9.21 -3.46
CA ALA A 15 12.88 -9.52 -4.18
C ALA A 15 11.63 -9.03 -3.42
N LEU A 16 11.67 -8.95 -2.09
CA LEU A 16 10.58 -8.39 -1.28
C LEU A 16 10.34 -6.91 -1.59
N GLY A 17 11.41 -6.10 -1.68
CA GLY A 17 11.32 -4.67 -2.02
C GLY A 17 10.64 -4.44 -3.37
N LYS A 18 11.00 -5.24 -4.38
CA LYS A 18 10.39 -5.18 -5.73
C LYS A 18 8.92 -5.59 -5.72
N ILE A 19 8.54 -6.57 -4.89
CA ILE A 19 7.14 -6.95 -4.70
C ILE A 19 6.37 -5.79 -4.03
N ILE A 20 6.92 -5.21 -2.97
CA ILE A 20 6.34 -4.08 -2.26
C ILE A 20 6.09 -2.90 -3.20
N ALA A 21 7.11 -2.48 -3.95
CA ALA A 21 7.03 -1.35 -4.89
C ALA A 21 5.90 -1.51 -5.93
N TYR A 22 5.62 -2.74 -6.38
CA TYR A 22 4.50 -3.02 -7.27
C TYR A 22 3.14 -2.72 -6.64
N PHE A 23 2.97 -3.00 -5.34
CA PHE A 23 1.72 -2.80 -4.63
C PHE A 23 1.52 -1.37 -4.10
N VAL A 24 2.55 -0.52 -4.11
CA VAL A 24 2.48 0.89 -3.63
C VAL A 24 1.26 1.65 -4.18
N PRO A 25 0.94 1.65 -5.49
CA PRO A 25 -0.23 2.37 -5.99
C PRO A 25 -1.55 1.85 -5.40
N ILE A 26 -1.64 0.56 -5.11
CA ILE A 26 -2.81 -0.06 -4.49
C ILE A 26 -2.87 0.33 -3.01
N ILE A 27 -1.73 0.30 -2.30
CA ILE A 27 -1.62 0.75 -0.90
C ILE A 27 -2.12 2.18 -0.77
N LEU A 28 -1.57 3.12 -1.55
CA LEU A 28 -1.94 4.53 -1.52
C LEU A 28 -3.45 4.75 -1.76
N LYS A 29 -4.00 4.01 -2.73
CA LYS A 29 -5.42 4.13 -3.12
C LYS A 29 -6.36 3.49 -2.11
N GLU A 30 -5.98 2.39 -1.47
CA GLU A 30 -6.82 1.77 -0.45
C GLU A 30 -6.74 2.55 0.86
N ALA A 31 -5.55 3.03 1.27
CA ALA A 31 -5.37 3.82 2.49
C ALA A 31 -6.30 5.05 2.53
N SER A 32 -6.43 5.78 1.42
CA SER A 32 -7.19 7.04 1.38
C SER A 32 -8.72 6.87 1.46
N LYS A 33 -9.22 5.65 1.33
CA LYS A 33 -10.67 5.38 1.45
C LYS A 33 -11.13 5.39 2.89
N TRP A 34 -10.21 5.31 3.84
CA TRP A 34 -10.50 5.15 5.24
C TRP A 34 -10.15 6.44 5.99
N LYS A 35 -11.05 6.83 6.89
CA LYS A 35 -10.79 7.85 7.90
C LYS A 35 -11.01 7.17 9.23
N ILE A 36 -9.92 6.84 9.89
CA ILE A 36 -9.92 6.08 11.14
C ILE A 36 -9.42 7.03 12.22
N SER A 37 -10.13 7.12 13.34
CA SER A 37 -9.68 7.94 14.47
C SER A 37 -8.28 7.47 14.91
N CYS A 38 -7.42 8.40 15.31
CA CYS A 38 -6.05 8.12 15.76
C CYS A 38 -5.07 7.61 14.68
N TYR A 39 -5.48 7.56 13.40
CA TYR A 39 -4.61 7.19 12.28
C TYR A 39 -4.50 8.33 11.27
N GLU A 40 -3.28 8.79 11.04
CA GLU A 40 -2.95 9.64 9.91
C GLU A 40 -2.84 8.81 8.62
N TYR A 41 -2.81 9.50 7.47
CA TYR A 41 -2.68 8.82 6.18
C TYR A 41 -1.40 7.96 6.09
N GLU A 42 -0.31 8.44 6.71
CA GLU A 42 0.98 7.75 6.77
C GLU A 42 0.88 6.42 7.52
N ASP A 43 0.18 6.41 8.65
CA ASP A 43 -0.01 5.21 9.46
C ASP A 43 -0.82 4.15 8.69
N LEU A 44 -1.84 4.60 7.94
CA LEU A 44 -2.60 3.70 7.07
C LEU A 44 -1.73 3.14 5.95
N VAL A 45 -0.86 3.95 5.34
CA VAL A 45 0.09 3.48 4.34
C VAL A 45 1.05 2.44 4.93
N GLN A 46 1.49 2.59 6.19
CA GLN A 46 2.35 1.63 6.89
C GLN A 46 1.67 0.26 7.00
N HIS A 47 0.41 0.27 7.44
CA HIS A 47 -0.41 -0.93 7.52
C HIS A 47 -0.62 -1.59 6.15
N GLY A 48 -0.64 -0.81 5.07
CA GLY A 48 -0.62 -1.31 3.71
C GLY A 48 0.66 -2.09 3.38
N TYR A 49 1.83 -1.56 3.73
CA TYR A 49 3.12 -2.24 3.55
C TYR A 49 3.18 -3.55 4.34
N LEU A 50 2.85 -3.50 5.63
CA LEU A 50 2.78 -4.67 6.49
C LEU A 50 1.82 -5.74 5.92
N SER A 51 0.70 -5.33 5.33
CA SER A 51 -0.22 -6.26 4.69
C SER A 51 0.37 -7.00 3.50
N VAL A 52 1.25 -6.35 2.72
CA VAL A 52 1.98 -7.01 1.62
C VAL A 52 2.97 -8.00 2.18
N ILE A 53 3.79 -7.60 3.15
CA ILE A 53 4.78 -8.47 3.81
C ILE A 53 4.10 -9.73 4.36
N ARG A 54 3.02 -9.56 5.12
CA ARG A 54 2.18 -10.66 5.59
C ARG A 54 1.69 -11.54 4.45
N ALA A 55 1.17 -10.94 3.38
CA ALA A 55 0.64 -11.72 2.26
C ALA A 55 1.74 -12.56 1.59
N VAL A 56 2.93 -11.99 1.38
CA VAL A 56 4.10 -12.68 0.82
C VAL A 56 4.52 -13.82 1.75
N ASN A 57 4.57 -13.59 3.06
CA ASN A 57 4.99 -14.62 4.02
C ASN A 57 3.99 -15.77 4.14
N MET A 58 2.69 -15.48 4.06
CA MET A 58 1.62 -16.48 4.24
C MET A 58 1.16 -17.19 2.96
N PHE A 59 1.50 -16.69 1.77
CA PHE A 59 0.98 -17.26 0.53
C PHE A 59 1.47 -18.70 0.30
N LYS A 60 0.53 -19.63 0.06
CA LYS A 60 0.77 -21.05 -0.25
C LYS A 60 -0.03 -21.55 -1.46
N GLY A 61 -0.34 -20.66 -2.41
CA GLY A 61 -1.17 -20.98 -3.57
C GLY A 61 -0.39 -21.09 -4.88
N GLU A 62 -1.13 -21.32 -5.97
CA GLU A 62 -0.61 -21.27 -7.33
C GLU A 62 -0.25 -19.85 -7.78
N GLU A 63 0.68 -19.73 -8.74
CA GLU A 63 1.14 -18.46 -9.31
C GLU A 63 0.01 -17.47 -9.64
N SER A 64 -1.03 -17.96 -10.32
CA SER A 64 -2.18 -17.15 -10.77
C SER A 64 -2.92 -16.47 -9.62
N LYS A 65 -2.83 -17.01 -8.39
CA LYS A 65 -3.56 -16.55 -7.20
C LYS A 65 -2.73 -15.59 -6.35
N PHE A 66 -1.44 -15.40 -6.62
CA PHE A 66 -0.56 -14.59 -5.78
C PHE A 66 -0.99 -13.12 -5.70
N ILE A 67 -1.12 -12.44 -6.85
CA ILE A 67 -1.54 -11.03 -6.89
C ILE A 67 -2.95 -10.86 -6.29
N PRO A 68 -3.97 -11.65 -6.69
CA PRO A 68 -5.29 -11.58 -6.05
C PRO A 68 -5.26 -11.76 -4.53
N TYR A 69 -4.42 -12.68 -4.03
CA TYR A 69 -4.26 -12.92 -2.60
C TYR A 69 -3.68 -11.69 -1.89
N CYS A 70 -2.59 -11.10 -2.41
CA CYS A 70 -2.02 -9.87 -1.85
C CYS A 70 -3.04 -8.74 -1.79
N ILE A 71 -3.78 -8.49 -2.88
CA ILE A 71 -4.81 -7.44 -2.92
C ILE A 71 -5.92 -7.73 -1.90
N LYS A 72 -6.36 -8.98 -1.78
CA LYS A 72 -7.36 -9.40 -0.79
C LYS A 72 -6.86 -9.14 0.63
N THR A 73 -5.60 -9.48 0.93
CA THR A 73 -5.01 -9.28 2.25
C THR A 73 -4.91 -7.80 2.61
N ILE A 74 -4.45 -6.95 1.69
CA ILE A 74 -4.40 -5.48 1.88
C ILE A 74 -5.79 -4.94 2.24
N LYS A 75 -6.80 -5.24 1.41
CA LYS A 75 -8.18 -4.76 1.62
C LYS A 75 -8.80 -5.29 2.91
N THR A 76 -8.50 -6.54 3.26
CA THR A 76 -9.02 -7.16 4.49
C THR A 76 -8.42 -6.51 5.72
N ASN A 77 -7.14 -6.13 5.68
CA ASN A 77 -6.48 -5.45 6.78
C ASN A 77 -7.15 -4.12 7.14
N TYR A 78 -7.37 -3.25 6.16
CA TYR A 78 -8.03 -1.97 6.41
C TYR A 78 -9.46 -2.12 6.95
N LYS A 79 -10.21 -3.12 6.46
CA LYS A 79 -11.52 -3.46 7.02
C LYS A 79 -11.43 -3.94 8.47
N ALA A 80 -10.37 -4.67 8.82
CA ALA A 80 -10.14 -5.15 10.18
C ALA A 80 -9.78 -3.99 11.13
N LEU A 81 -8.89 -3.09 10.71
CA LEU A 81 -8.53 -1.87 11.47
C LEU A 81 -9.78 -1.05 11.81
N LEU A 82 -10.64 -0.78 10.82
CA LEU A 82 -11.90 -0.06 11.05
C LEU A 82 -12.82 -0.79 12.04
N LYS A 83 -12.92 -2.13 11.95
CA LYS A 83 -13.74 -2.92 12.87
C LYS A 83 -13.18 -2.93 14.30
N GLY A 84 -11.85 -2.93 14.45
CA GLY A 84 -11.17 -2.81 15.75
C GLY A 84 -11.57 -1.51 16.43
N GLU A 85 -11.43 -0.39 15.71
CA GLU A 85 -11.79 0.94 16.22
C GLU A 85 -13.28 1.07 16.60
N ILE A 86 -14.19 0.58 15.75
CA ILE A 86 -15.63 0.56 16.06
C ILE A 86 -15.91 -0.27 17.33
N LYS A 87 -15.13 -1.34 17.59
CA LYS A 87 -15.27 -2.16 18.79
C LYS A 87 -14.67 -1.48 20.03
N HIS A 88 -13.51 -0.82 19.91
CA HIS A 88 -12.89 -0.05 21.01
C HIS A 88 -13.76 1.13 21.44
N HIS A 89 -14.37 1.85 20.48
CA HIS A 89 -15.32 2.92 20.77
C HIS A 89 -16.66 2.45 21.37
N ARG A 90 -16.95 1.14 21.38
CA ARG A 90 -18.18 0.57 21.96
C ARG A 90 -17.96 -0.13 23.30
N GLU A 91 -16.78 0.02 23.93
CA GLU A 91 -16.43 -0.63 25.20
C GLU A 91 -16.66 -2.15 25.20
N ILE A 92 -16.44 -2.81 24.06
CA ILE A 92 -16.61 -4.26 23.96
C ILE A 92 -15.33 -4.94 24.47
N PRO A 93 -15.41 -5.89 25.43
CA PRO A 93 -14.24 -6.59 25.96
C PRO A 93 -13.40 -7.23 24.86
N PHE A 94 -12.08 -7.08 24.99
CA PHE A 94 -11.04 -7.55 24.07
C PHE A 94 -11.05 -9.09 23.85
N GLU A 95 -11.80 -9.84 24.67
CA GLU A 95 -11.78 -11.30 24.77
C GLU A 95 -12.33 -12.07 23.56
N ASN A 96 -12.95 -11.40 22.59
CA ASN A 96 -13.40 -12.03 21.34
C ASN A 96 -12.37 -12.00 20.19
N ILE A 97 -11.08 -11.74 20.48
CA ILE A 97 -10.07 -11.41 19.45
C ILE A 97 -9.27 -12.63 18.93
N LEU A 98 -9.42 -13.84 19.47
CA LEU A 98 -8.47 -14.92 19.19
C LEU A 98 -9.10 -16.20 18.68
N ASP A 99 -9.63 -16.19 17.45
CA ASP A 99 -9.55 -17.37 16.59
C ASP A 99 -8.24 -17.29 15.78
N LYS A 100 -7.12 -17.44 16.50
CA LYS A 100 -5.76 -17.03 16.08
C LYS A 100 -4.92 -18.18 15.52
N SER A 101 -5.51 -19.17 14.84
CA SER A 101 -4.74 -20.33 14.35
C SER A 101 -3.92 -20.06 13.07
N ASN A 102 -4.06 -18.88 12.45
CA ASN A 102 -3.41 -18.55 11.18
C ASN A 102 -2.94 -17.08 11.09
N GLU A 103 -2.64 -16.42 12.21
CA GLU A 103 -2.19 -15.03 12.16
C GLU A 103 -0.66 -14.95 12.08
N TYR A 104 -0.14 -14.41 10.98
CA TYR A 104 1.27 -14.04 10.88
C TYR A 104 1.54 -12.88 11.85
N LEU A 105 2.41 -13.11 12.83
CA LEU A 105 2.90 -12.08 13.73
C LEU A 105 4.04 -11.34 13.05
N PHE A 106 3.93 -10.01 12.98
CA PHE A 106 4.99 -9.17 12.42
C PHE A 106 6.25 -9.25 13.30
N THR A 107 7.40 -9.38 12.65
CA THR A 107 8.69 -9.25 13.34
C THR A 107 9.11 -7.78 13.42
N ILE A 108 10.14 -7.49 14.21
CA ILE A 108 10.72 -6.14 14.29
C ILE A 108 11.24 -5.71 12.91
N GLU A 109 11.84 -6.65 12.17
CA GLU A 109 12.34 -6.42 10.81
C GLU A 109 11.21 -6.02 9.85
N ASP A 110 10.03 -6.66 9.95
CA ASP A 110 8.89 -6.30 9.10
C ASP A 110 8.44 -4.85 9.34
N GLU A 111 8.40 -4.42 10.61
CA GLU A 111 8.04 -3.06 11.00
C GLU A 111 9.07 -2.04 10.54
N ILE A 112 10.36 -2.35 10.68
CA ILE A 112 11.46 -1.53 10.16
C ILE A 112 11.32 -1.38 8.64
N ILE A 113 11.13 -2.48 7.91
CA ILE A 113 10.95 -2.46 6.45
C ILE A 113 9.77 -1.57 6.07
N ALA A 114 8.62 -1.72 6.74
CA ALA A 114 7.44 -0.91 6.44
C ALA A 114 7.67 0.59 6.72
N TYR A 115 8.34 0.91 7.82
CA TYR A 115 8.70 2.28 8.18
C TYR A 115 9.67 2.91 7.17
N GLU A 116 10.72 2.21 6.78
CA GLU A 116 11.69 2.67 5.77
C GLU A 116 11.02 2.90 4.41
N ASN A 117 10.10 2.01 4.00
CA ASN A 117 9.35 2.16 2.76
C ASN A 117 8.44 3.39 2.75
N ILE A 118 7.88 3.79 3.90
CA ILE A 118 7.18 5.09 4.01
C ILE A 118 8.15 6.23 3.77
N LYS A 119 9.27 6.22 4.50
CA LYS A 119 10.24 7.32 4.41
C LYS A 119 10.76 7.50 2.97
N GLU A 120 11.06 6.41 2.28
CA GLU A 120 11.49 6.44 0.89
C GLU A 120 10.37 6.85 -0.06
N LEU A 121 9.12 6.44 0.19
CA LEU A 121 7.96 6.90 -0.58
C LEU A 121 7.81 8.43 -0.50
N TYR A 122 7.90 9.02 0.69
CA TYR A 122 7.77 10.48 0.83
C TYR A 122 8.92 11.22 0.16
N LYS A 123 10.17 10.75 0.33
CA LYS A 123 11.32 11.28 -0.42
C LYS A 123 11.12 11.18 -1.94
N ALA A 124 10.56 10.08 -2.43
CA ALA A 124 10.29 9.89 -3.85
C ALA A 124 9.18 10.82 -4.35
N LEU A 125 8.14 11.03 -3.54
CA LEU A 125 7.06 11.97 -3.85
C LEU A 125 7.56 13.42 -3.91
N ASP A 126 8.58 13.79 -3.12
CA ASP A 126 9.19 15.13 -3.13
C ASP A 126 10.07 15.37 -4.38
N LYS A 127 10.49 14.30 -5.06
CA LYS A 127 11.22 14.38 -6.35
C LYS A 127 10.29 14.52 -7.57
N LEU A 128 8.97 14.40 -7.38
CA LEU A 128 8.01 14.63 -8.46
C LEU A 128 7.93 16.12 -8.79
N THR A 129 7.61 16.44 -10.05
CA THR A 129 7.31 17.84 -10.38
C THR A 129 6.04 18.29 -9.64
N PRO A 130 5.84 19.60 -9.39
CA PRO A 130 4.62 20.08 -8.73
C PRO A 130 3.33 19.59 -9.41
N GLU A 131 3.33 19.54 -10.74
CA GLU A 131 2.20 19.04 -11.52
C GLU A 131 1.98 17.53 -11.32
N GLU A 132 3.06 16.73 -11.32
CA GLU A 132 3.00 15.29 -11.08
C GLU A 132 2.50 14.99 -9.66
N ARG A 133 3.06 15.68 -8.65
CA ARG A 133 2.68 15.52 -7.24
C ARG A 133 1.22 15.86 -7.03
N GLU A 134 0.75 16.98 -7.57
CA GLU A 134 -0.64 17.41 -7.39
C GLU A 134 -1.64 16.44 -8.07
N VAL A 135 -1.28 15.85 -9.21
CA VAL A 135 -2.11 14.80 -9.85
C VAL A 135 -2.13 13.53 -8.99
N ILE A 136 -1.00 13.13 -8.41
CA ILE A 136 -0.92 11.98 -7.50
C ILE A 136 -1.76 12.22 -6.25
N ASP A 137 -1.57 13.35 -5.57
CA ASP A 137 -2.31 13.68 -4.34
C ASP A 137 -3.82 13.75 -4.61
N SER A 138 -4.23 14.38 -5.73
CA SER A 138 -5.65 14.46 -6.09
C SER A 138 -6.28 13.09 -6.35
N PHE A 139 -5.56 12.20 -7.03
CA PHE A 139 -6.09 10.89 -7.41
C PHE A 139 -6.04 9.86 -6.27
N TYR A 140 -4.93 9.83 -5.53
CA TYR A 140 -4.66 8.82 -4.51
C TYR A 140 -5.11 9.26 -3.13
N ILE A 141 -4.92 10.52 -2.73
CA ILE A 141 -5.24 11.01 -1.38
C ILE A 141 -6.65 11.59 -1.34
N LYS A 142 -6.98 12.50 -2.27
CA LYS A 142 -8.30 13.16 -2.31
C LYS A 142 -9.40 12.32 -2.96
N ASN A 143 -9.05 11.15 -3.50
CA ASN A 143 -9.96 10.21 -4.16
C ASN A 143 -10.71 10.76 -5.38
N ASN A 144 -10.22 11.83 -6.01
CA ASN A 144 -10.81 12.35 -7.25
C ASN A 144 -10.59 11.39 -8.42
N THR A 145 -11.56 11.37 -9.34
CA THR A 145 -11.47 10.73 -10.64
C THR A 145 -10.55 11.51 -11.58
N LEU A 146 -9.99 10.84 -12.59
CA LEU A 146 -9.19 11.52 -13.63
C LEU A 146 -9.99 12.61 -14.36
N LYS A 147 -11.32 12.45 -14.47
CA LYS A 147 -12.21 13.43 -15.10
C LYS A 147 -12.35 14.69 -14.24
N GLU A 148 -12.55 14.53 -12.93
CA GLU A 148 -12.61 15.66 -11.99
C GLU A 148 -11.29 16.42 -11.96
N ILE A 149 -10.16 15.70 -11.95
CA ILE A 149 -8.83 16.31 -12.00
C ILE A 149 -8.64 17.09 -13.31
N ALA A 150 -8.98 16.48 -14.46
CA ALA A 150 -8.91 17.13 -15.77
C ALA A 150 -9.71 18.43 -15.82
N ASN A 151 -10.95 18.40 -15.32
CA ASN A 151 -11.82 19.58 -15.25
C ASN A 151 -11.22 20.67 -14.33
N SER A 152 -10.80 20.30 -13.12
CA SER A 152 -10.24 21.27 -12.15
C SER A 152 -8.97 21.96 -12.65
N LYS A 153 -8.19 21.29 -13.51
CA LYS A 153 -6.91 21.78 -14.03
C LYS A 153 -6.99 22.32 -15.46
N ASN A 154 -8.19 22.38 -16.05
CA ASN A 154 -8.40 22.75 -17.45
C ASN A 154 -7.49 21.96 -18.42
N LYS A 155 -7.38 20.64 -18.22
CA LYS A 155 -6.56 19.72 -19.03
C LYS A 155 -7.44 18.62 -19.64
N SER A 156 -6.94 17.97 -20.68
CA SER A 156 -7.62 16.79 -21.21
C SER A 156 -7.46 15.58 -20.28
N TYR A 157 -8.45 14.67 -20.28
CA TYR A 157 -8.38 13.40 -19.55
C TYR A 157 -7.09 12.63 -19.87
N ASN A 158 -6.70 12.59 -21.15
CA ASN A 158 -5.50 11.88 -21.60
C ASN A 158 -4.22 12.52 -21.06
N SER A 159 -4.16 13.85 -20.97
CA SER A 159 -3.03 14.56 -20.37
C SER A 159 -2.87 14.21 -18.88
N VAL A 160 -3.96 14.26 -18.10
CA VAL A 160 -3.92 13.88 -16.68
C VAL A 160 -3.57 12.40 -16.50
N ARG A 161 -4.12 11.52 -17.34
CA ARG A 161 -3.78 10.08 -17.34
C ARG A 161 -2.30 9.87 -17.61
N TYR A 162 -1.73 10.58 -18.58
CA TYR A 162 -0.31 10.52 -18.91
C TYR A 162 0.55 10.99 -17.73
N ILE A 163 0.25 12.16 -17.15
CA ILE A 163 0.97 12.70 -15.99
C ILE A 163 0.95 11.71 -14.83
N LYS A 164 -0.23 11.16 -14.49
CA LYS A 164 -0.37 10.17 -13.43
C LYS A 164 0.50 8.94 -13.70
N ASN A 165 0.41 8.37 -14.91
CA ASN A 165 1.15 7.16 -15.25
C ASN A 165 2.67 7.40 -15.26
N LYS A 166 3.10 8.58 -15.70
CA LYS A 166 4.50 9.01 -15.66
C LYS A 166 5.00 9.14 -14.22
N ALA A 167 4.22 9.79 -13.35
CA ALA A 167 4.54 9.93 -11.94
C ALA A 167 4.63 8.57 -11.24
N ILE A 168 3.66 7.67 -11.47
CA ILE A 168 3.69 6.31 -10.91
C ILE A 168 4.93 5.54 -11.35
N LYS A 169 5.29 5.59 -12.64
CA LYS A 169 6.51 4.93 -13.13
C LYS A 169 7.77 5.49 -12.46
N LYS A 170 7.84 6.82 -12.25
CA LYS A 170 8.95 7.44 -11.52
C LYS A 170 9.03 6.93 -10.09
N LEU A 171 7.90 6.90 -9.38
CA LEU A 171 7.84 6.41 -8.00
C LEU A 171 8.29 4.95 -7.92
N GLN A 172 7.76 4.08 -8.79
CA GLN A 172 8.16 2.67 -8.85
C GLN A 172 9.67 2.53 -9.08
N ASN A 173 10.20 3.21 -10.11
CA ASN A 173 11.64 3.17 -10.40
C ASN A 173 12.50 3.69 -9.25
N MET A 174 12.02 4.65 -8.44
CA MET A 174 12.75 5.19 -7.28
C MET A 174 12.68 4.27 -6.05
N LEU A 175 11.58 3.54 -5.89
CA LEU A 175 11.36 2.61 -4.77
C LEU A 175 11.95 1.21 -5.04
N GLU A 176 12.30 0.92 -6.28
CA GLU A 176 13.07 -0.27 -6.65
C GLU A 176 14.54 -0.22 -6.18
N TRP A 177 15.04 0.93 -5.67
CA TRP A 177 16.43 1.18 -5.25
C TRP A 177 16.83 0.63 -3.88
N HIS A 178 16.11 -0.34 -3.32
CA HIS A 178 16.75 -1.21 -2.34
C HIS A 178 17.70 -2.15 -3.10
N SER A 179 18.83 -1.55 -3.50
CA SER A 179 20.04 -2.12 -4.12
C SER A 179 21.05 -2.48 -3.05
#